data_AF-A0A2D5J4B4-F1
#
_entry.id   AF-A0A2D5J4B4-F1
#
_cell.length_a   1.000
_cell.length_b   1.000
_cell.length_c   1.000
_cell.angle_alpha   90.00
_cell.angle_beta   90.00
_cell.angle_gamma   90.00
#
_symmetry.space_group_name_H-M   'P 1'
#
loop_
_entity.id
_entity.type
_entity.pdbx_description
1 polymer ?
#
loop_
_entity_poly.entity_id
_entity_poly.type
_entity_poly.pdbx_seq_one_letter_code
_entity_poly.pdbx_strand_id
1 'polypeptide(L)' 'MTLSTHISELKRKHQSLSDKVEEAQRAPGIDALHVAHLKKQKLRLKEEIERLSS' A
#
# COMPACT_ATOMS: atom_id res chain seq x y z
N MET A 1 12.75 7.19 18.86
CA MET A 1 11.81 7.32 17.73
C MET A 1 10.60 6.49 18.05
N THR A 2 9.40 7.09 18.04
CA THR A 2 8.20 6.49 18.63
C THR A 2 7.48 5.59 17.62
N LEU A 3 6.82 4.53 18.11
CA LEU A 3 5.98 3.63 17.32
C LEU A 3 4.95 4.39 16.45
N SER A 4 4.49 5.54 16.94
CA SER A 4 3.58 6.47 16.25
C SER A 4 4.15 7.05 14.94
N THR A 5 5.44 7.39 14.90
CA THR A 5 6.10 7.86 13.66
C THR A 5 6.11 6.77 12.61
N HIS A 6 6.46 5.55 13.00
CA HIS A 6 6.52 4.40 12.09
C HIS A 6 5.14 4.06 11.51
N ILE A 7 4.10 4.00 12.35
CA ILE A 7 2.71 3.79 11.89
C ILE A 7 2.26 4.89 10.92
N SER A 8 2.62 6.15 11.18
CA SER A 8 2.28 7.27 10.31
C SER A 8 2.94 7.16 8.93
N GLU A 9 4.20 6.74 8.88
CA GLU A 9 4.90 6.48 7.62
C GLU A 9 4.31 5.31 6.84
N LEU A 10 3.94 4.22 7.53
CA LEU A 10 3.29 3.07 6.91
C LEU A 10 1.93 3.45 6.33
N LYS A 11 1.13 4.25 7.05
CA LYS A 11 -0.15 4.78 6.55
C LYS A 11 0.05 5.64 5.30
N ARG A 12 1.07 6.51 5.26
CA ARG A 12 1.41 7.29 4.06
C ARG A 12 1.80 6.39 2.88
N LYS A 13 2.66 5.40 3.10
CA LYS A 13 3.04 4.42 2.06
C LYS A 13 1.84 3.64 1.53
N HIS A 14 0.95 3.21 2.42
CA HIS A 14 -0.28 2.51 2.06
C HIS A 14 -1.19 3.39 1.18
N GLN A 15 -1.34 4.67 1.53
CA GLN A 15 -2.11 5.62 0.71
C GLN A 15 -1.51 5.76 -0.69
N SER A 16 -0.20 6.02 -0.80
CA SER A 16 0.46 6.14 -2.11
C SER A 16 0.37 4.87 -2.94
N LEU A 17 0.42 3.69 -2.32
CA LEU A 17 0.18 2.42 -3.02
C LEU A 17 -1.26 2.28 -3.50
N SER A 18 -2.23 2.80 -2.75
CA SER A 18 -3.63 2.84 -3.20
C SER A 18 -3.78 3.67 -4.47
N ASP A 19 -3.20 4.87 -4.48
CA ASP A 19 -3.27 5.78 -5.63
C ASP A 19 -2.62 5.15 -6.87
N LYS A 20 -1.46 4.49 -6.69
CA LYS A 20 -0.78 3.75 -7.76
C LYS A 20 -1.60 2.57 -8.30
N VAL A 21 -2.29 1.83 -7.43
CA VAL A 21 -3.18 0.74 -7.86
C VAL A 21 -4.31 1.30 -8.73
N GLU A 22 -4.94 2.41 -8.31
CA GLU A 22 -6.03 3.01 -9.08
C GLU A 22 -5.57 3.61 -10.41
N GLU A 23 -4.39 4.23 -10.45
CA GLU A 23 -3.80 4.72 -11.70
C GLU A 23 -3.47 3.56 -12.64
N ALA A 24 -2.81 2.52 -12.12
CA ALA A 24 -2.48 1.32 -12.88
C ALA A 24 -3.75 0.67 -13.43
N GLN A 25 -4.81 0.51 -12.63
CA GLN A 25 -6.08 -0.08 -13.09
C GLN A 25 -6.80 0.75 -14.15
N ARG A 26 -6.59 2.06 -14.19
CA ARG A 26 -7.16 2.97 -15.20
C ARG A 26 -6.34 3.02 -16.49
N ALA A 27 -5.08 2.62 -16.44
CA ALA A 27 -4.19 2.67 -17.60
C ALA A 27 -4.53 1.55 -18.61
N PRO A 28 -4.81 1.88 -19.88
CA PRO A 28 -5.01 0.87 -20.91
C PRO A 28 -3.69 0.13 -21.20
N GLY A 29 -3.75 -1.21 -21.27
CA GLY A 29 -2.58 -2.03 -21.55
C GLY A 29 -1.62 -2.23 -20.36
N ILE A 30 -2.03 -1.86 -19.15
CA ILE A 30 -1.28 -2.20 -17.93
C ILE A 30 -1.20 -3.73 -17.78
N ASP A 31 -0.05 -4.22 -17.31
CA ASP A 31 0.09 -5.63 -16.95
C ASP A 31 -0.74 -5.94 -15.70
N ALA A 32 -1.64 -6.94 -15.80
CA ALA A 32 -2.44 -7.43 -14.69
C ALA A 32 -1.57 -7.93 -13.52
N LEU A 33 -0.38 -8.48 -13.81
CA LEU A 33 0.60 -8.89 -12.80
C LEU A 33 1.15 -7.69 -12.03
N HIS A 34 1.35 -6.55 -12.69
CA HIS A 34 1.78 -5.32 -12.04
C HIS A 34 0.73 -4.82 -11.05
N VAL A 35 -0.53 -4.77 -11.45
CA VAL A 35 -1.67 -4.41 -10.57
C VAL A 35 -1.77 -5.38 -9.39
N ALA A 36 -1.63 -6.69 -9.63
CA ALA A 36 -1.66 -7.70 -8.58
C ALA A 36 -0.52 -7.53 -7.57
N HIS A 37 0.68 -7.21 -8.05
CA HIS A 37 1.84 -6.94 -7.20
C HIS A 37 1.63 -5.72 -6.32
N LEU A 38 1.12 -4.61 -6.88
CA LEU A 38 0.81 -3.40 -6.12
C LEU A 38 -0.25 -3.66 -5.04
N LYS A 39 -1.31 -4.41 -5.37
CA LYS A 39 -2.34 -4.82 -4.39
C LYS A 39 -1.76 -5.68 -3.27
N LYS A 40 -0.84 -6.60 -3.60
CA LYS A 40 -0.15 -7.44 -2.61
C LYS A 40 0.72 -6.62 -1.66
N GLN A 41 1.43 -5.62 -2.18
CA GLN A 41 2.20 -4.69 -1.34
C GLN A 41 1.28 -3.86 -0.43
N LYS A 42 0.17 -3.36 -0.97
CA LYS A 42 -0.84 -2.63 -0.19
C LYS A 42 -1.39 -3.49 0.96
N LEU A 43 -1.71 -4.77 0.70
CA LEU A 43 -2.19 -5.70 1.72
C LEU A 43 -1.16 -5.89 2.84
N ARG A 44 0.11 -6.14 2.49
CA ARG A 44 1.19 -6.31 3.48
C ARG A 44 1.35 -5.10 4.40
N LEU A 45 1.30 -3.89 3.85
CA LEU A 45 1.36 -2.67 4.67
C LEU A 45 0.16 -2.55 5.59
N LYS A 46 -1.04 -2.93 5.13
CA LYS A 46 -2.23 -2.94 5.99
C LYS A 46 -2.04 -3.90 7.18
N GLU A 47 -1.58 -5.11 6.92
CA GLU A 47 -1.32 -6.12 7.96
C GLU A 47 -0.25 -5.64 8.95
N GLU A 48 0.82 -4.99 8.45
CA GLU A 48 1.87 -4.43 9.30
C GLU A 48 1.35 -3.28 10.17
N ILE A 49 0.51 -2.39 9.63
CA ILE A 49 -0.13 -1.31 10.39
C ILE A 49 -1.04 -1.89 11.47
N GLU A 50 -1.88 -2.87 11.15
CA GLU A 50 -2.78 -3.51 12.13
C GLU A 50 -1.99 -4.19 13.24
N ARG A 51 -0.90 -4.88 12.90
CA ARG A 51 0.00 -5.53 13.87
C ARG A 51 0.67 -4.55 14.82
N LEU A 52 1.04 -3.36 14.33
CA LEU A 52 1.71 -2.32 15.12
C LEU A 52 0.72 -1.42 15.87
N SER A 53 -0.55 -1.39 15.47
CA SER A 53 -1.62 -0.62 16.10
C SER A 53 -2.36 -1.38 17.21
N SER A 54 -2.02 -2.66 17.41
CA SER A 54 -2.56 -3.56 18.44
C SER A 54 -1.63 -3.59 19.66
#